data_AF-A0A1L8D047-F1
#
_entry.id   AF-A0A1L8D047-F1
#
_cell.length_a   1.000
_cell.length_b   1.000
_cell.length_c   1.000
_cell.angle_alpha   90.00
_cell.angle_beta   90.00
_cell.angle_gamma   90.00
#
_symmetry.space_group_name_H-M   'P 1'
#
loop_
_entity.id
_entity.type
_entity.pdbx_description
1 polymer ?
#
loop_
_entity_poly.entity_id
_entity_poly.type
_entity_poly.pdbx_seq_one_letter_code
_entity_poly.pdbx_strand_id
1 'polypeptide(L)'
;MRRKFFDKKVLLALGFTLTVISLILLILNFLGRPLNSAEIILRQKEVNFPAEVNVYRFQNNKVDKTKALKLAGIFGLENPEIQDEEDRFILKDKNKILTIEKKTGFFSFVSENKPLLNPKHIPPTEKAVSLARNFLTQNNLLPERFKQVKVTEEKAENVIARNVWFYPVVDNLPVYGVSRIGVRIGENGEIMAVDKYYRDFTFYRKQKIKPFRNALEQLRKGQIIGDLPASLKKIYIEKVSLGYYEDERQKFLIPVYVVVGEAQDARGQLSKFEVFLPLI
;
A
#
# COMPACT_ATOMS: atom_id res chain seq x y z
N MET A 1 57.43 3.41 10.82
CA MET A 1 57.31 1.94 11.03
C MET A 1 56.54 1.70 12.32
N ARG A 2 55.30 1.16 12.23
CA ARG A 2 54.51 0.38 13.21
C ARG A 2 53.01 0.70 13.07
N ARG A 3 52.35 -0.11 12.23
CA ARG A 3 50.91 -0.32 12.21
C ARG A 3 50.49 -0.90 13.57
N LYS A 4 49.45 -0.35 14.20
CA LYS A 4 48.63 -1.10 15.17
C LYS A 4 47.29 -1.38 14.52
N PHE A 5 47.04 -2.67 14.35
CA PHE A 5 45.78 -3.27 13.94
C PHE A 5 44.67 -2.82 14.89
N PHE A 6 43.62 -2.20 14.35
CA PHE A 6 42.33 -2.15 15.03
C PHE A 6 41.54 -3.40 14.67
N ASP A 7 41.13 -4.11 15.71
CA ASP A 7 40.53 -5.44 15.69
C ASP A 7 39.16 -5.43 15.00
N LYS A 8 39.01 -6.23 13.94
CA LYS A 8 37.78 -6.34 13.12
C LYS A 8 36.61 -6.99 13.87
N LYS A 9 36.76 -7.36 15.14
CA LYS A 9 35.70 -8.00 15.94
C LYS A 9 34.73 -7.03 16.64
N VAL A 10 35.05 -5.73 16.74
CA VAL A 10 34.15 -4.75 17.39
C VAL A 10 33.09 -4.18 16.43
N LEU A 11 33.31 -4.25 15.11
CA LEU A 11 32.35 -3.71 14.13
C LEU A 11 31.11 -4.60 13.88
N LEU A 12 31.10 -5.85 14.36
CA LEU A 12 29.97 -6.75 14.19
C LEU A 12 28.86 -6.59 15.25
N ALA A 13 29.16 -5.93 16.38
CA ALA A 13 28.18 -5.73 17.46
C ALA A 13 27.27 -4.50 17.24
N LEU A 14 27.70 -3.52 16.45
CA LEU A 14 26.93 -2.31 16.14
C LEU A 14 25.97 -2.47 14.95
N GLY A 15 26.14 -3.54 14.15
CA GLY A 15 25.25 -3.85 13.02
C GLY A 15 23.92 -4.49 13.43
N PHE A 16 23.84 -5.09 14.62
CA PHE A 16 22.64 -5.77 15.12
C PHE A 16 21.69 -4.85 15.90
N THR A 17 22.20 -3.76 16.48
CA THR A 17 21.39 -2.83 17.30
C THR A 17 20.56 -1.86 16.45
N LEU A 18 21.04 -1.43 15.27
CA LEU A 18 20.28 -0.54 14.39
C LEU A 18 19.05 -1.20 13.74
N THR A 19 19.06 -2.51 13.50
CA THR A 19 17.89 -3.25 13.00
C THR A 19 16.78 -3.36 14.05
N VAL A 20 17.14 -3.50 15.32
CA VAL A 20 16.18 -3.59 16.43
C VAL A 20 15.59 -2.21 16.74
N ILE A 21 16.39 -1.14 16.70
CA ILE A 21 15.91 0.24 16.91
C ILE A 21 14.91 0.66 15.82
N SER A 22 15.13 0.25 14.56
CA SER A 22 14.19 0.57 13.47
C SER A 22 12.86 -0.21 13.58
N LEU A 23 12.86 -1.38 14.22
CA LEU A 23 11.65 -2.14 14.53
C LEU A 23 10.93 -1.55 15.76
N ILE A 24 11.69 -1.10 16.77
CA ILE A 24 11.15 -0.41 17.96
C ILE A 24 10.53 0.95 17.60
N LEU A 25 11.12 1.71 16.68
CA LEU A 25 10.52 2.95 16.16
C LEU A 25 9.26 2.69 15.33
N LEU A 26 9.15 1.53 14.69
CA LEU A 26 7.90 1.10 14.06
C LEU A 26 6.83 0.87 15.14
N ILE A 27 7.18 0.21 16.25
CA ILE A 27 6.29 -0.04 17.40
C ILE A 27 5.84 1.26 18.09
N LEU A 28 6.69 2.29 18.16
CA LEU A 28 6.38 3.55 18.86
C LEU A 28 5.32 4.42 18.16
N ASN A 29 5.12 4.28 16.85
CA ASN A 29 4.01 4.94 16.14
C ASN A 29 2.67 4.19 16.24
N PHE A 30 2.62 3.04 16.93
CA PHE A 30 1.42 2.20 17.12
C PHE A 30 0.83 2.27 18.53
N LEU A 31 1.02 3.39 19.25
CA LEU A 31 0.35 3.60 20.54
C LEU A 31 -1.13 3.94 20.33
N GLY A 32 -1.93 2.94 19.93
CA GLY A 32 -3.38 2.99 20.05
C GLY A 32 -3.81 3.00 21.51
N ARG A 33 -5.02 3.46 21.80
CA ARG A 33 -5.58 3.42 23.15
C ARG A 33 -5.77 1.96 23.57
N PRO A 34 -5.29 1.53 24.76
CA PRO A 34 -5.49 0.16 25.20
C PRO A 34 -6.99 -0.14 25.37
N LEU A 35 -7.42 -1.29 24.86
CA LEU A 35 -8.80 -1.79 24.88
C LEU A 35 -9.08 -2.59 26.15
N ASN A 36 -8.44 -2.27 27.27
CA ASN A 36 -8.35 -3.12 28.47
C ASN A 36 -9.72 -3.51 29.10
N SER A 37 -10.83 -2.93 28.65
CA SER A 37 -12.19 -3.25 29.09
C SER A 37 -13.06 -3.97 28.05
N ALA A 38 -12.62 -4.12 26.80
CA ALA A 38 -13.44 -4.71 25.75
C ALA A 38 -13.38 -6.25 25.76
N GLU A 39 -14.54 -6.91 25.79
CA GLU A 39 -14.65 -8.36 25.65
C GLU A 39 -14.39 -8.77 24.19
N ILE A 40 -13.43 -9.67 23.95
CA ILE A 40 -13.14 -10.19 22.60
C ILE A 40 -13.78 -11.56 22.44
N ILE A 41 -14.64 -11.69 21.44
CA ILE A 41 -15.44 -12.88 21.14
C ILE A 41 -15.04 -13.38 19.75
N LEU A 42 -14.54 -14.62 19.68
CA LEU A 42 -14.22 -15.28 18.42
C LEU A 42 -15.48 -15.97 17.88
N ARG A 43 -16.01 -15.52 16.75
CA ARG A 43 -17.15 -16.15 16.05
C ARG A 43 -16.73 -17.11 14.94
N GLN A 44 -15.47 -17.04 14.51
CA GLN A 44 -14.92 -17.96 13.52
C GLN A 44 -14.52 -19.31 14.14
N LYS A 45 -14.45 -20.33 13.28
CA LYS A 45 -13.77 -21.60 13.58
C LYS A 45 -12.25 -21.40 13.64
N GLU A 46 -11.55 -22.32 14.29
CA GLU A 46 -10.09 -22.33 14.32
C GLU A 46 -9.51 -22.38 12.91
N VAL A 47 -8.54 -21.49 12.63
CA VAL A 47 -7.85 -21.39 11.35
C VAL A 47 -6.40 -21.80 11.55
N ASN A 48 -5.96 -22.82 10.79
CA ASN A 48 -4.57 -23.24 10.79
C ASN A 48 -3.76 -22.33 9.87
N PHE A 49 -2.81 -21.60 10.44
CA PHE A 49 -1.86 -20.79 9.70
C PHE A 49 -0.55 -21.55 9.47
N PRO A 50 0.16 -21.31 8.35
CA PRO A 50 1.49 -21.85 8.14
C PRO A 50 2.44 -21.42 9.26
N ALA A 51 3.41 -22.28 9.61
CA ALA A 51 4.37 -21.95 10.67
C ALA A 51 5.29 -20.77 10.31
N GLU A 52 5.52 -20.53 9.02
CA GLU A 52 6.42 -19.50 8.51
C GLU A 52 5.81 -18.79 7.30
N VAL A 53 6.20 -17.53 7.11
CA VAL A 53 5.86 -16.70 5.96
C VAL A 53 7.13 -16.09 5.35
N ASN A 54 7.05 -15.71 4.08
CA ASN A 54 8.11 -14.93 3.45
C ASN A 54 8.06 -13.48 3.96
N VAL A 55 9.23 -12.87 4.07
CA VAL A 55 9.39 -11.45 4.33
C VAL A 55 10.19 -10.85 3.19
N TYR A 56 9.73 -9.71 2.68
CA TYR A 56 10.35 -9.02 1.57
C TYR A 56 10.91 -7.67 2.01
N ARG A 57 12.02 -7.27 1.40
CA ARG A 57 12.65 -5.97 1.64
C ARG A 57 12.38 -5.06 0.44
N PHE A 58 11.90 -3.85 0.71
CA PHE A 58 11.71 -2.86 -0.34
C PHE A 58 13.05 -2.40 -0.91
N GLN A 59 13.07 -2.22 -2.23
CA GLN A 59 14.21 -1.70 -2.96
C GLN A 59 14.18 -0.17 -2.94
N ASN A 60 15.38 0.43 -2.96
CA ASN A 60 15.51 1.87 -3.09
C ASN A 60 15.62 2.22 -4.58
N ASN A 61 14.46 2.40 -5.22
CA ASN A 61 14.39 2.68 -6.65
C ASN A 61 14.43 4.19 -6.88
N LYS A 62 15.60 4.78 -6.61
CA LYS A 62 15.82 6.19 -6.87
C LYS A 62 15.49 6.52 -8.33
N VAL A 63 14.62 7.50 -8.50
CA VAL A 63 14.29 8.09 -9.79
C VAL A 63 15.25 9.24 -10.02
N ASP A 64 15.93 9.19 -11.16
CA ASP A 64 16.72 10.29 -11.70
C ASP A 64 15.95 10.99 -12.82
N LYS A 65 16.49 12.10 -13.31
CA LYS A 65 15.87 12.91 -14.37
C LYS A 65 15.67 12.12 -15.66
N THR A 66 16.57 11.20 -16.00
CA THR A 66 16.47 10.36 -17.21
C THR A 66 15.27 9.41 -17.12
N LYS A 67 15.07 8.75 -15.98
CA LYS A 67 13.88 7.91 -15.74
C LYS A 67 12.60 8.74 -15.72
N ALA A 68 12.63 9.94 -15.13
CA ALA A 68 11.49 10.85 -15.11
C ALA A 68 11.04 11.24 -16.53
N LEU A 69 11.99 11.60 -17.39
CA LEU A 69 11.73 11.92 -18.81
C LEU A 69 11.20 10.72 -19.59
N LYS A 70 11.76 9.51 -19.37
CA LYS A 70 11.25 8.29 -19.99
C LYS A 70 9.79 8.01 -19.61
N LEU A 71 9.44 8.23 -18.35
CA LEU A 71 8.07 8.08 -17.87
C LEU A 71 7.13 9.16 -18.46
N ALA A 72 7.60 10.40 -18.57
CA ALA A 72 6.86 11.48 -19.25
C ALA A 72 6.49 11.10 -20.70
N GLY A 73 7.42 10.47 -21.43
CA GLY A 73 7.17 10.00 -22.79
C GLY A 73 5.99 9.02 -22.92
N ILE A 74 5.76 8.14 -21.94
CA ILE A 74 4.61 7.22 -21.91
C ILE A 74 3.28 7.98 -21.92
N PHE A 75 3.24 9.14 -21.25
CA PHE A 75 2.05 9.97 -21.14
C PHE A 75 1.96 11.05 -22.23
N GLY A 76 2.89 11.04 -23.19
CA GLY A 76 2.97 12.02 -24.27
C GLY A 76 3.23 13.44 -23.76
N LEU A 77 4.14 13.58 -22.79
CA LEU A 77 4.79 14.86 -22.48
C LEU A 77 6.08 14.89 -23.31
N GLU A 78 6.03 15.54 -24.47
CA GLU A 78 7.14 15.51 -25.45
C GLU A 78 8.23 16.51 -25.09
N ASN A 79 7.83 17.70 -24.63
CA ASN A 79 8.74 18.78 -24.25
C ASN A 79 8.33 19.40 -22.90
N PRO A 80 8.35 18.63 -21.80
CA PRO A 80 7.88 19.13 -20.52
C PRO A 80 8.79 20.21 -19.93
N GLU A 81 8.20 21.23 -19.33
CA GLU A 81 8.88 22.03 -18.31
C GLU A 81 9.14 21.12 -17.10
N ILE A 82 10.37 21.15 -16.56
CA ILE A 82 10.78 20.28 -15.46
C ILE A 82 11.12 21.13 -14.25
N GLN A 83 10.39 20.90 -13.17
CA GLN A 83 10.69 21.42 -11.84
C GLN A 83 11.35 20.28 -11.04
N ASP A 84 12.60 20.50 -10.65
CA ASP A 84 13.46 19.54 -9.97
C ASP A 84 13.56 19.94 -8.48
N GLU A 85 12.65 19.43 -7.67
CA GLU A 85 12.57 19.72 -6.23
C GLU A 85 13.42 18.72 -5.42
N GLU A 86 13.60 18.95 -4.11
CA GLU A 86 14.44 18.06 -3.29
C GLU A 86 13.97 16.59 -3.33
N ASP A 87 12.66 16.36 -3.20
CA ASP A 87 12.06 15.04 -3.02
C ASP A 87 11.28 14.53 -4.24
N ARG A 88 11.02 15.37 -5.25
CA ARG A 88 10.23 15.02 -6.43
C ARG A 88 10.66 15.72 -7.71
N PHE A 89 10.21 15.16 -8.83
CA PHE A 89 10.16 15.85 -10.13
C PHE A 89 8.71 16.21 -10.44
N ILE A 90 8.48 17.41 -10.99
CA ILE A 90 7.20 17.81 -11.57
C ILE A 90 7.44 18.17 -13.03
N LEU A 91 6.80 17.44 -13.94
CA LEU A 91 6.90 17.61 -15.38
C LEU A 91 5.55 18.11 -15.91
N LYS A 92 5.55 19.25 -16.61
CA LYS A 92 4.33 19.87 -17.14
C LYS A 92 4.44 20.07 -18.64
N ASP A 93 3.43 19.65 -19.39
CA ASP A 93 3.30 19.90 -20.83
C ASP A 93 1.83 20.18 -21.16
N LYS A 94 1.51 21.42 -21.54
CA LYS A 94 0.14 21.91 -21.78
C LYS A 94 -0.76 21.63 -20.56
N ASN A 95 -1.74 20.76 -20.71
CA ASN A 95 -2.69 20.35 -19.68
C ASN A 95 -2.30 19.05 -18.98
N LYS A 96 -1.08 18.53 -19.21
CA LYS A 96 -0.60 17.29 -18.61
C LYS A 96 0.41 17.59 -17.51
N ILE A 97 0.25 16.91 -16.38
CA ILE A 97 1.14 17.02 -15.23
C ILE A 97 1.53 15.62 -14.80
N LEU A 98 2.84 15.40 -14.64
CA LEU A 98 3.41 14.19 -14.06
C LEU A 98 4.25 14.57 -12.84
N THR A 99 3.84 14.10 -11.66
CA THR A 99 4.60 14.25 -10.41
C THR A 99 5.21 12.92 -10.04
N ILE A 100 6.51 12.89 -9.70
CA ILE A 100 7.25 11.67 -9.38
C ILE A 100 8.08 11.88 -8.12
N GLU A 101 7.85 11.06 -7.09
CA GLU A 101 8.70 11.02 -5.91
C GLU A 101 10.04 10.34 -6.21
N LYS A 102 11.14 11.03 -5.92
CA LYS A 102 12.49 10.55 -6.22
C LYS A 102 12.89 9.30 -5.45
N LYS A 103 12.42 9.15 -4.22
CA LYS A 103 12.85 8.07 -3.32
C LYS A 103 12.09 6.76 -3.54
N THR A 104 10.78 6.85 -3.71
CA THR A 104 9.86 5.71 -3.79
C THR A 104 9.57 5.32 -5.24
N GLY A 105 9.72 6.26 -6.18
CA GLY A 105 9.21 6.11 -7.54
C GLY A 105 7.69 6.05 -7.58
N PHE A 106 7.01 6.58 -6.57
CA PHE A 106 5.58 6.88 -6.67
C PHE A 106 5.39 7.98 -7.70
N PHE A 107 4.32 7.87 -8.47
CA PHE A 107 3.97 8.93 -9.39
C PHE A 107 2.48 9.07 -9.55
N SER A 108 2.08 10.27 -9.91
CA SER A 108 0.73 10.58 -10.37
C SER A 108 0.83 11.36 -11.68
N PHE A 109 0.15 10.86 -12.70
CA PHE A 109 -0.08 11.54 -13.96
C PHE A 109 -1.53 11.98 -14.02
N VAL A 110 -1.77 13.23 -14.45
CA VAL A 110 -3.10 13.76 -14.73
C VAL A 110 -3.08 14.53 -16.05
N SER A 111 -4.11 14.29 -16.87
CA SER A 111 -4.50 15.12 -18.01
C SER A 111 -5.67 16.00 -17.59
N GLU A 112 -5.41 17.29 -17.35
CA GLU A 112 -6.39 18.32 -16.98
C GLU A 112 -7.16 18.82 -18.20
N ASN A 113 -7.63 17.91 -19.06
CA ASN A 113 -8.69 18.25 -19.99
C ASN A 113 -9.90 18.72 -19.18
N LYS A 114 -10.55 19.81 -19.61
CA LYS A 114 -11.70 20.40 -18.90
C LYS A 114 -12.69 19.29 -18.51
N PRO A 115 -13.21 19.27 -17.26
CA PRO A 115 -14.19 18.26 -16.88
C PRO A 115 -15.35 18.34 -17.86
N LEU A 116 -15.58 17.24 -18.58
CA LEU A 116 -16.76 17.09 -19.40
C LEU A 116 -17.93 17.03 -18.43
N LEU A 117 -18.63 18.15 -18.26
CA LEU A 117 -19.78 18.24 -17.36
C LEU A 117 -20.93 17.32 -17.79
N ASN A 118 -20.91 16.85 -19.05
CA ASN A 118 -21.84 15.86 -19.60
C ASN A 118 -21.13 14.99 -20.65
N PRO A 119 -20.34 13.99 -20.24
CA PRO A 119 -19.73 13.06 -21.19
C PRO A 119 -20.84 12.18 -21.78
N LYS A 120 -20.82 11.99 -23.10
CA LYS A 120 -21.81 11.20 -23.84
C LYS A 120 -21.46 9.72 -23.83
N HIS A 121 -20.18 9.37 -23.79
CA HIS A 121 -19.72 7.99 -23.98
C HIS A 121 -18.66 7.56 -22.95
N ILE A 122 -19.08 7.26 -21.72
CA ILE A 122 -18.22 6.59 -20.73
C ILE A 122 -18.19 5.07 -21.00
N PRO A 123 -17.01 4.46 -21.25
CA PRO A 123 -16.91 3.03 -21.55
C PRO A 123 -17.43 2.17 -20.39
N PRO A 124 -18.21 1.09 -20.61
CA PRO A 124 -18.71 0.22 -19.54
C PRO A 124 -17.57 -0.40 -18.71
N THR A 125 -17.89 -0.91 -17.53
CA THR A 125 -16.92 -1.42 -16.53
C THR A 125 -15.87 -2.36 -17.12
N GLU A 126 -16.30 -3.38 -17.87
CA GLU A 126 -15.43 -4.39 -18.48
C GLU A 126 -14.49 -3.78 -19.53
N LYS A 127 -15.01 -2.81 -20.30
CA LYS A 127 -14.23 -2.09 -21.30
C LYS A 127 -13.22 -1.17 -20.64
N ALA A 128 -13.59 -0.46 -19.57
CA ALA A 128 -12.68 0.38 -18.79
C ALA A 128 -11.54 -0.44 -18.18
N VAL A 129 -11.84 -1.60 -17.60
CA VAL A 129 -10.81 -2.54 -17.08
C VAL A 129 -9.87 -2.99 -18.19
N SER A 130 -10.40 -3.33 -19.36
CA SER A 130 -9.60 -3.75 -20.51
C SER A 130 -8.69 -2.64 -21.03
N LEU A 131 -9.21 -1.41 -21.16
CA LEU A 131 -8.43 -0.24 -21.58
C LEU A 131 -7.29 0.06 -20.58
N ALA A 132 -7.60 0.09 -19.28
CA ALA A 132 -6.62 0.33 -18.23
C ALA A 132 -5.53 -0.75 -18.23
N ARG A 133 -5.92 -2.03 -18.27
CA ARG A 133 -4.98 -3.16 -18.30
C ARG A 133 -4.09 -3.11 -19.54
N ASN A 134 -4.66 -2.85 -20.71
CA ASN A 134 -3.90 -2.78 -21.96
C ASN A 134 -2.89 -1.63 -21.92
N PHE A 135 -3.31 -0.42 -21.52
CA PHE A 135 -2.43 0.73 -21.38
C PHE A 135 -1.25 0.43 -20.44
N LEU A 136 -1.53 -0.11 -19.24
CA LEU A 136 -0.47 -0.40 -18.28
C LEU A 136 0.45 -1.53 -18.77
N THR A 137 -0.08 -2.57 -19.41
CA THR A 137 0.72 -3.71 -19.90
C THR A 137 1.63 -3.29 -21.06
N GLN A 138 1.10 -2.56 -22.04
CA GLN A 138 1.86 -2.08 -23.20
C GLN A 138 3.01 -1.16 -22.80
N ASN A 139 2.86 -0.44 -21.69
CA ASN A 139 3.87 0.49 -21.18
C ASN A 139 4.74 -0.10 -20.05
N ASN A 140 4.65 -1.41 -19.78
CA ASN A 140 5.38 -2.08 -18.69
C ASN A 140 5.14 -1.47 -17.29
N LEU A 141 3.93 -0.97 -17.05
CA LEU A 141 3.49 -0.35 -15.79
C LEU A 141 2.65 -1.30 -14.91
N LEU A 142 2.30 -2.50 -15.40
CA LEU A 142 1.53 -3.52 -14.66
C LEU A 142 2.38 -4.75 -14.32
N PRO A 143 3.04 -4.78 -13.15
CA PRO A 143 3.71 -5.99 -12.69
C PRO A 143 2.72 -7.14 -12.45
N GLU A 144 3.19 -8.38 -12.64
CA GLU A 144 2.35 -9.59 -12.55
C GLU A 144 1.61 -9.75 -11.20
N ARG A 145 2.17 -9.20 -10.12
CA ARG A 145 1.56 -9.27 -8.78
C ARG A 145 0.20 -8.57 -8.69
N PHE A 146 -0.14 -7.65 -9.60
CA PHE A 146 -1.37 -6.86 -9.56
C PHE A 146 -2.57 -7.60 -10.17
N LYS A 147 -3.11 -8.57 -9.43
CA LYS A 147 -4.12 -9.53 -9.90
C LYS A 147 -5.56 -9.15 -9.54
N GLN A 148 -5.76 -8.38 -8.47
CA GLN A 148 -7.10 -7.98 -8.01
C GLN A 148 -7.49 -6.66 -8.65
N VAL A 149 -8.76 -6.54 -9.08
CA VAL A 149 -9.29 -5.33 -9.73
C VAL A 149 -10.56 -4.87 -9.03
N LYS A 150 -10.64 -3.57 -8.75
CA LYS A 150 -11.86 -2.90 -8.27
C LYS A 150 -12.15 -1.71 -9.19
N VAL A 151 -13.42 -1.49 -9.49
CA VAL A 151 -13.85 -0.32 -10.25
C VAL A 151 -14.72 0.55 -9.36
N THR A 152 -14.45 1.85 -9.37
CA THR A 152 -15.32 2.86 -8.75
C THR A 152 -15.74 3.88 -9.80
N GLU A 153 -16.95 4.41 -9.64
CA GLU A 153 -17.47 5.44 -10.53
C GLU A 153 -17.25 6.81 -9.90
N GLU A 154 -16.77 7.75 -10.70
CA GLU A 154 -16.79 9.15 -10.35
C GLU A 154 -18.08 9.77 -10.91
N LYS A 155 -18.83 10.46 -10.05
CA LYS A 155 -20.15 10.98 -10.38
C LYS A 155 -20.23 12.47 -10.10
N ALA A 156 -20.78 13.19 -11.07
CA ALA A 156 -21.46 14.46 -10.83
C ALA A 156 -22.96 14.14 -10.76
N GLU A 157 -23.77 14.65 -11.69
CA GLU A 157 -25.14 14.15 -11.90
C GLU A 157 -25.15 12.77 -12.59
N ASN A 158 -24.20 12.55 -13.50
CA ASN A 158 -23.98 11.30 -14.21
C ASN A 158 -22.58 10.75 -13.91
N VAL A 159 -22.32 9.49 -14.31
CA VAL A 159 -20.96 8.94 -14.31
C VAL A 159 -20.10 9.74 -15.28
N ILE A 160 -19.03 10.36 -14.79
CA ILE A 160 -18.11 11.17 -15.61
C ILE A 160 -16.77 10.48 -15.87
N ALA A 161 -16.41 9.50 -15.04
CA ALA A 161 -15.24 8.66 -15.24
C ALA A 161 -15.36 7.34 -14.47
N ARG A 162 -14.59 6.34 -14.89
CA ARG A 162 -14.39 5.08 -14.15
C ARG A 162 -12.95 4.99 -13.66
N ASN A 163 -12.77 4.81 -12.36
CA ASN A 163 -11.47 4.57 -11.75
C ASN A 163 -11.27 3.05 -11.62
N VAL A 164 -10.27 2.53 -12.33
CA VAL A 164 -9.87 1.12 -12.28
C VAL A 164 -8.66 1.00 -11.36
N TRP A 165 -8.83 0.28 -10.26
CA TRP A 165 -7.81 0.06 -9.25
C TRP A 165 -7.29 -1.37 -9.33
N PHE A 166 -5.99 -1.52 -9.49
CA PHE A 166 -5.30 -2.80 -9.43
C PHE A 166 -4.60 -2.93 -8.08
N TYR A 167 -4.82 -4.07 -7.41
CA TYR A 167 -4.24 -4.37 -6.10
C TYR A 167 -3.32 -5.60 -6.18
N PRO A 168 -2.21 -5.62 -5.40
CA PRO A 168 -1.25 -6.69 -5.46
C PRO A 168 -1.66 -7.91 -4.65
N VAL A 169 -1.17 -9.06 -5.12
CA VAL A 169 -1.18 -10.35 -4.45
C VAL A 169 0.25 -10.88 -4.46
N VAL A 170 0.76 -11.27 -3.29
CA VAL A 170 2.11 -11.80 -3.09
C VAL A 170 1.99 -13.12 -2.33
N ASP A 171 2.62 -14.19 -2.80
CA ASP A 171 2.46 -15.55 -2.23
C ASP A 171 1.00 -16.00 -2.09
N ASN A 172 0.14 -15.63 -3.06
CA ASN A 172 -1.31 -15.83 -3.00
C ASN A 172 -2.02 -15.11 -1.83
N LEU A 173 -1.35 -14.17 -1.16
CA LEU A 173 -1.91 -13.34 -0.11
C LEU A 173 -2.17 -11.91 -0.61
N PRO A 174 -3.31 -11.30 -0.27
CA PRO A 174 -3.59 -9.91 -0.60
C PRO A 174 -2.59 -8.95 0.07
N VAL A 175 -2.26 -7.86 -0.61
CA VAL A 175 -1.49 -6.74 -0.06
C VAL A 175 -2.42 -5.57 0.24
N TYR A 176 -2.41 -5.14 1.50
CA TYR A 176 -3.18 -4.01 2.03
C TYR A 176 -2.31 -2.76 2.18
N GLY A 177 -2.95 -1.63 2.52
CA GLY A 177 -2.28 -0.35 2.72
C GLY A 177 -2.21 0.47 1.43
N VAL A 178 -1.09 1.16 1.20
CA VAL A 178 -0.97 2.12 0.09
C VAL A 178 -0.81 1.45 -1.27
N SER A 179 -0.42 0.16 -1.31
CA SER A 179 -0.02 -0.51 -2.55
C SER A 179 -1.15 -0.64 -3.58
N ARG A 180 -1.15 0.19 -4.62
CA ARG A 180 -2.14 0.13 -5.73
C ARG A 180 -1.65 0.83 -7.00
N ILE A 181 -2.28 0.47 -8.13
CA ILE A 181 -2.22 1.24 -9.38
C ILE A 181 -3.63 1.71 -9.69
N GLY A 182 -3.82 3.00 -9.91
CA GLY A 182 -5.09 3.60 -10.31
C GLY A 182 -5.02 4.06 -11.76
N VAL A 183 -6.09 3.82 -12.53
CA VAL A 183 -6.25 4.41 -13.86
C VAL A 183 -7.65 5.01 -13.96
N ARG A 184 -7.72 6.30 -14.23
CA ARG A 184 -8.98 7.01 -14.48
C ARG A 184 -9.28 7.02 -15.97
N ILE A 185 -10.41 6.44 -16.34
CA ILE A 185 -10.90 6.32 -17.71
C ILE A 185 -12.04 7.30 -17.94
N GLY A 186 -11.83 8.22 -18.87
CA GLY A 186 -12.80 9.25 -19.27
C GLY A 186 -13.66 8.85 -20.47
N GLU A 187 -14.23 9.87 -21.11
CA GLU A 187 -15.02 9.72 -22.32
C GLU A 187 -14.22 9.07 -23.45
N ASN A 188 -14.88 8.22 -24.25
CA ASN A 188 -14.28 7.49 -25.38
C ASN A 188 -13.07 6.62 -25.01
N GLY A 189 -12.84 6.35 -23.73
CA GLY A 189 -11.71 5.55 -23.26
C GLY A 189 -10.41 6.31 -23.05
N GLU A 190 -10.46 7.64 -22.98
CA GLU A 190 -9.29 8.47 -22.66
C GLU A 190 -8.68 8.08 -21.30
N ILE A 191 -7.35 7.95 -21.25
CA ILE A 191 -6.59 7.80 -20.00
C ILE A 191 -6.39 9.20 -19.39
N MET A 192 -7.25 9.55 -18.43
CA MET A 192 -7.23 10.87 -17.80
C MET A 192 -6.22 10.97 -16.67
N ALA A 193 -5.99 9.88 -15.94
CA ALA A 193 -5.02 9.85 -14.86
C ALA A 193 -4.45 8.46 -14.65
N VAL A 194 -3.20 8.39 -14.20
CA VAL A 194 -2.54 7.15 -13.79
C VAL A 194 -1.76 7.40 -12.51
N ASP A 195 -2.08 6.62 -11.50
CA ASP A 195 -1.45 6.65 -10.20
C ASP A 195 -0.68 5.35 -9.95
N LYS A 196 0.57 5.48 -9.49
CA LYS A 196 1.37 4.36 -9.02
C LYS A 196 1.78 4.61 -7.57
N TYR A 197 1.23 3.81 -6.67
CA TYR A 197 1.58 3.83 -5.25
C TYR A 197 2.08 2.45 -4.83
N TYR A 198 3.24 2.01 -5.30
CA TYR A 198 3.87 0.77 -4.82
C TYR A 198 5.38 0.81 -4.99
N ARG A 199 6.11 0.05 -4.18
CA ARG A 199 7.57 -0.12 -4.33
C ARG A 199 7.92 -1.53 -4.79
N ASP A 200 9.04 -1.66 -5.47
CA ASP A 200 9.59 -2.97 -5.77
C ASP A 200 10.26 -3.55 -4.53
N PHE A 201 10.31 -4.87 -4.46
CA PHE A 201 10.84 -5.59 -3.32
C PHE A 201 11.54 -6.85 -3.78
N THR A 202 12.39 -7.37 -2.92
CA THR A 202 13.08 -8.65 -3.11
C THR A 202 12.85 -9.54 -1.90
N PHE A 203 12.88 -10.85 -2.12
CA PHE A 203 12.84 -11.81 -1.02
C PHE A 203 13.99 -11.51 -0.05
N TYR A 204 13.68 -11.50 1.24
CA TYR A 204 14.67 -11.26 2.29
C TYR A 204 14.91 -12.51 3.13
N ARG A 205 13.86 -13.08 3.74
CA ARG A 205 13.95 -14.32 4.53
C ARG A 205 12.59 -14.96 4.75
N LYS A 206 12.59 -16.22 5.19
CA LYS A 206 11.44 -16.83 5.88
C LYS A 206 11.44 -16.47 7.35
N GLN A 207 10.26 -16.33 7.94
CA GLN A 207 10.09 -15.90 9.32
C GLN A 207 8.96 -16.71 9.98
N LYS A 208 9.24 -17.26 11.16
CA LYS A 208 8.22 -17.89 12.01
C LYS A 208 7.18 -16.86 12.42
N ILE A 209 5.91 -17.22 12.26
CA ILE A 209 4.80 -16.35 12.65
C ILE A 209 4.46 -16.52 14.13
N LYS A 210 4.13 -15.43 14.80
CA LYS A 210 3.56 -15.49 16.15
C LYS A 210 2.18 -16.16 16.06
N PRO A 211 1.85 -17.11 16.96
CA PRO A 211 0.51 -17.70 16.98
C PRO A 211 -0.57 -16.62 17.14
N PHE A 212 -1.76 -16.83 16.57
CA PHE A 212 -2.83 -15.84 16.56
C PHE A 212 -3.23 -15.36 17.97
N ARG A 213 -3.12 -16.21 19.00
CA ARG A 213 -3.34 -15.80 20.41
C ARG A 213 -2.48 -14.61 20.85
N ASN A 214 -1.25 -14.48 20.33
CA ASN A 214 -0.37 -13.35 20.63
C ASN A 214 -0.83 -12.09 19.88
N ALA A 215 -1.49 -12.24 18.73
CA ALA A 215 -2.08 -11.12 18.01
C ALA A 215 -3.32 -10.57 18.73
N LEU A 216 -4.09 -11.41 19.43
CA LEU A 216 -5.18 -10.94 20.30
C LEU A 216 -4.67 -10.01 21.41
N GLU A 217 -3.47 -10.27 21.95
CA GLU A 217 -2.83 -9.36 22.91
C GLU A 217 -2.43 -8.03 22.28
N GLN A 218 -1.98 -8.03 21.01
CA GLN A 218 -1.71 -6.79 20.27
C GLN A 218 -3.01 -5.98 20.09
N LEU A 219 -4.10 -6.65 19.69
CA LEU A 219 -5.42 -6.05 19.57
C LEU A 219 -5.86 -5.42 20.90
N ARG A 220 -5.76 -6.14 22.03
CA ARG A 220 -6.07 -5.63 23.38
C ARG A 220 -5.26 -4.38 23.74
N LYS A 221 -4.00 -4.33 23.33
CA LYS A 221 -3.10 -3.19 23.60
C LYS A 221 -3.30 -2.03 22.62
N GLY A 222 -4.19 -2.15 21.64
CA GLY A 222 -4.35 -1.16 20.58
C GLY A 222 -3.13 -1.09 19.64
N GLN A 223 -2.28 -2.11 19.62
CA GLN A 223 -1.12 -2.22 18.74
C GLN A 223 -1.57 -2.75 17.38
N ILE A 224 -2.36 -1.95 16.69
CA ILE A 224 -3.03 -2.30 15.43
C ILE A 224 -2.65 -1.32 14.33
N ILE A 225 -2.76 -1.78 13.09
CA ILE A 225 -2.81 -0.92 11.92
C ILE A 225 -4.28 -0.81 11.50
N GLY A 226 -4.77 0.42 11.34
CA GLY A 226 -6.17 0.73 11.09
C GLY A 226 -6.87 1.29 12.32
N ASP A 227 -8.18 1.47 12.21
CA ASP A 227 -8.97 2.16 13.22
C ASP A 227 -9.99 1.22 13.86
N LEU A 228 -10.21 1.46 15.15
CA LEU A 228 -11.33 0.92 15.89
C LEU A 228 -12.13 2.07 16.52
N PRO A 229 -13.45 1.91 16.69
CA PRO A 229 -14.26 2.90 17.38
C PRO A 229 -13.74 3.20 18.79
N ALA A 230 -13.96 4.43 19.25
CA ALA A 230 -13.66 4.82 20.62
C ALA A 230 -14.61 4.11 21.61
N SER A 231 -14.10 3.75 22.79
CA SER A 231 -14.89 3.23 23.92
C SER A 231 -15.68 1.94 23.59
N LEU A 232 -14.94 0.87 23.35
CA LEU A 232 -15.49 -0.45 23.00
C LEU A 232 -15.91 -1.25 24.24
N LYS A 233 -17.07 -1.91 24.14
CA LYS A 233 -17.53 -2.93 25.08
C LYS A 233 -17.21 -4.34 24.57
N LYS A 234 -17.45 -4.60 23.28
CA LYS A 234 -17.26 -5.93 22.69
C LYS A 234 -16.64 -5.86 21.30
N ILE A 235 -15.83 -6.85 20.98
CA ILE A 235 -15.27 -7.07 19.64
C ILE A 235 -15.61 -8.49 19.22
N TYR A 236 -16.34 -8.60 18.12
CA TYR A 236 -16.69 -9.86 17.49
C TYR A 236 -15.76 -10.09 16.31
N ILE A 237 -14.85 -11.06 16.44
CA ILE A 237 -13.94 -11.44 15.35
C ILE A 237 -14.65 -12.48 14.49
N GLU A 238 -14.95 -12.10 13.24
CA GLU A 238 -15.70 -12.92 12.29
C GLU A 238 -14.79 -13.68 11.34
N LYS A 239 -13.63 -13.10 11.00
CA LYS A 239 -12.66 -13.72 10.10
C LYS A 239 -11.26 -13.25 10.41
N VAL A 240 -10.33 -14.20 10.38
CA VAL A 240 -8.89 -13.94 10.39
C VAL A 240 -8.26 -14.61 9.19
N SER A 241 -7.42 -13.85 8.49
CA SER A 241 -6.66 -14.34 7.35
C SER A 241 -5.24 -13.77 7.36
N LEU A 242 -4.39 -14.28 6.48
CA LEU A 242 -3.05 -13.72 6.26
C LEU A 242 -3.08 -12.73 5.11
N GLY A 243 -2.26 -11.70 5.24
CA GLY A 243 -2.01 -10.71 4.21
C GLY A 243 -0.62 -10.11 4.36
N TYR A 244 -0.29 -9.20 3.46
CA TYR A 244 0.82 -8.28 3.63
C TYR A 244 0.29 -6.85 3.79
N TYR A 245 1.03 -5.99 4.46
CA TYR A 245 0.72 -4.58 4.60
C TYR A 245 1.86 -3.73 4.03
N GLU A 246 1.52 -2.80 3.12
CA GLU A 246 2.43 -1.80 2.56
C GLU A 246 2.15 -0.38 3.10
N ASP A 247 3.18 0.23 3.69
CA ASP A 247 3.22 1.66 4.07
C ASP A 247 4.43 2.35 3.44
N GLU A 248 4.39 3.67 3.23
CA GLU A 248 5.42 4.42 2.50
C GLU A 248 6.78 4.45 3.23
N ARG A 249 6.76 4.37 4.57
CA ARG A 249 7.94 4.61 5.42
C ARG A 249 8.66 3.33 5.85
N GLN A 250 8.02 2.17 5.71
CA GLN A 250 8.60 0.91 6.17
C GLN A 250 9.68 0.36 5.22
N LYS A 251 10.61 -0.43 5.77
CA LYS A 251 11.71 -1.07 5.03
C LYS A 251 11.35 -2.43 4.44
N PHE A 252 10.31 -3.06 4.96
CA PHE A 252 9.90 -4.42 4.62
C PHE A 252 8.42 -4.45 4.29
N LEU A 253 8.01 -5.33 3.39
CA LEU A 253 6.61 -5.68 3.20
C LEU A 253 6.21 -6.58 4.38
N ILE A 254 5.38 -6.07 5.28
CA ILE A 254 5.13 -6.69 6.58
C ILE A 254 4.01 -7.72 6.46
N PRO A 255 4.23 -9.00 6.82
CA PRO A 255 3.14 -9.95 6.91
C PRO A 255 2.27 -9.64 8.14
N VAL A 256 0.95 -9.73 7.96
CA VAL A 256 -0.06 -9.37 8.97
C VAL A 256 -1.13 -10.44 9.10
N TYR A 257 -1.71 -10.55 10.29
CA TYR A 257 -3.08 -11.05 10.40
C TYR A 257 -4.04 -9.94 9.98
N VAL A 258 -4.94 -10.26 9.07
CA VAL A 258 -6.08 -9.41 8.70
C VAL A 258 -7.25 -9.87 9.54
N VAL A 259 -7.74 -9.00 10.43
CA VAL A 259 -8.85 -9.29 11.33
C VAL A 259 -10.05 -8.46 10.90
N VAL A 260 -11.13 -9.15 10.52
CA VAL A 260 -12.39 -8.55 10.11
C VAL A 260 -13.47 -8.93 11.11
N GLY A 261 -14.33 -7.98 11.46
CA GLY A 261 -15.47 -8.24 12.31
C GLY A 261 -16.28 -7.00 12.66
N GLU A 262 -16.97 -7.08 13.79
CA GLU A 262 -17.83 -6.00 14.30
C GLU A 262 -17.39 -5.58 15.70
N ALA A 263 -17.37 -4.28 15.96
CA ALA A 263 -17.08 -3.70 17.25
C ALA A 263 -18.34 -3.01 17.79
N GLN A 264 -18.65 -3.30 19.06
CA GLN A 264 -19.76 -2.71 19.79
C GLN A 264 -19.25 -1.60 20.72
N ASP A 265 -19.79 -0.40 20.55
CA ASP A 265 -19.45 0.75 21.39
C ASP A 265 -20.21 0.75 22.74
N ALA A 266 -19.94 1.77 23.57
CA ALA A 266 -20.59 1.92 24.87
C ALA A 266 -22.12 2.08 24.80
N ARG A 267 -22.66 2.59 23.68
CA ARG A 267 -24.09 2.80 23.41
C ARG A 267 -24.76 1.55 22.83
N GLY A 268 -23.99 0.52 22.53
CA GLY A 268 -24.47 -0.73 21.95
C GLY A 268 -24.50 -0.73 20.41
N GLN A 269 -24.02 0.33 19.76
CA GLN A 269 -23.96 0.42 18.31
C GLN A 269 -22.88 -0.49 17.75
N LEU A 270 -23.22 -1.24 16.70
CA LEU A 270 -22.28 -2.09 15.96
C LEU A 270 -21.68 -1.34 14.78
N SER A 271 -20.39 -1.52 14.58
CA SER A 271 -19.65 -1.00 13.44
C SER A 271 -18.67 -2.05 12.93
N LYS A 272 -18.58 -2.18 11.60
CA LYS A 272 -17.63 -3.10 10.98
C LYS A 272 -16.21 -2.53 11.08
N PHE A 273 -15.24 -3.41 11.25
CA PHE A 273 -13.84 -3.05 11.23
C PHE A 273 -13.02 -4.04 10.39
N GLU A 274 -11.92 -3.54 9.86
CA GLU A 274 -10.81 -4.31 9.31
C GLU A 274 -9.52 -3.73 9.90
N VAL A 275 -8.78 -4.55 10.62
CA VAL A 275 -7.51 -4.13 11.25
C VAL A 275 -6.42 -5.14 10.93
N PHE A 276 -5.18 -4.66 10.93
CA PHE A 276 -4.02 -5.48 10.60
C PHE A 276 -3.09 -5.59 11.81
N LEU A 277 -2.69 -6.82 12.14
CA LEU A 277 -1.84 -7.13 13.27
C LEU A 277 -0.51 -7.69 12.75
N PRO A 278 0.62 -6.98 12.92
CA PRO A 278 1.93 -7.48 12.51
C PRO A 278 2.26 -8.86 13.10
N LEU A 279 2.77 -9.76 12.25
CA LEU A 279 3.18 -11.11 12.66
C LEU A 279 4.56 -11.17 13.31
N ILE A 280 5.35 -10.09 13.17
CA ILE A 280 6.79 -10.03 13.46
C ILE A 280 7.11 -8.98 14.51
#